data_AF-A0A819Q6S9-F1
#
_entry.id   AF-A0A819Q6S9-F1
#
_cell.length_a   1.000
_cell.length_b   1.000
_cell.length_c   1.000
_cell.angle_alpha   90.00
_cell.angle_beta   90.00
_cell.angle_gamma   90.00
#
_symmetry.space_group_name_H-M   'P 1'
#
loop_
_entity.id
_entity.type
_entity.pdbx_description
1 polymer ?
#
loop_
_entity_poly.entity_id
_entity_poly.type
_entity_poly.pdbx_seq_one_letter_code
_entity_poly.pdbx_strand_id
1 'polypeptide(L)'
;MIGYMLSSDQLNQNDLLDPSFQTSIESLCGSNRNECIRGQTSFGSIFEQHGLGVTYPSLTNPKPGSRVFFHGGYIIKNYYSKINAIQIELPHDIRTGKNKLMNAQNFAQAIIEYMKTNNLLLTK
;
A
#
# COMPACT_ATOMS: atom_id res chain seq x y z
N MET A 1 -3.91 6.48 1.70
CA MET A 1 -3.53 6.01 0.35
C MET A 1 -2.11 5.47 0.40
N ILE A 2 -1.81 4.44 -0.39
CA ILE A 2 -0.54 3.70 -0.36
C ILE A 2 0.16 3.83 -1.72
N GLY A 3 1.34 4.44 -1.72
CA GLY A 3 2.14 4.72 -2.92
C GLY A 3 3.19 3.64 -3.17
N TYR A 4 3.21 3.12 -4.40
CA TYR A 4 4.10 2.04 -4.89
C TYR A 4 4.89 2.40 -6.16
N MET A 5 5.06 3.69 -6.44
CA MET A 5 5.59 4.21 -7.70
C MET A 5 4.72 3.93 -8.95
N LEU A 6 3.47 3.52 -8.76
CA LEU A 6 2.47 3.39 -9.82
C LEU A 6 1.57 4.62 -9.87
N SER A 7 1.45 5.26 -11.04
CA SER A 7 0.58 6.43 -11.23
C SER A 7 -0.90 6.05 -11.12
N SER A 8 -1.77 7.06 -10.94
CA SER A 8 -3.22 6.86 -11.00
C SER A 8 -3.65 6.23 -12.31
N ASP A 9 -3.07 6.66 -13.43
CA ASP A 9 -3.41 6.18 -14.77
C ASP A 9 -3.05 4.70 -14.92
N GLN A 10 -1.86 4.30 -14.43
CA GLN A 10 -1.43 2.90 -14.42
C GLN A 10 -2.35 2.03 -13.56
N LEU A 11 -2.77 2.51 -12.39
CA LEU A 11 -3.69 1.79 -11.51
C LEU A 11 -5.11 1.69 -12.08
N ASN A 12 -5.54 2.72 -12.82
CA ASN A 12 -6.88 2.82 -13.40
C ASN A 12 -7.05 2.03 -14.71
N GLN A 13 -5.95 1.72 -15.41
CA GLN A 13 -5.99 1.20 -16.78
C GLN A 13 -6.73 -0.14 -16.91
N ASN A 14 -6.47 -1.09 -16.01
CA ASN A 14 -6.99 -2.45 -16.09
C ASN A 14 -7.22 -3.05 -14.69
N ASP A 15 -8.08 -4.06 -14.60
CA ASP A 15 -8.34 -4.83 -13.37
C ASP A 15 -7.14 -5.73 -12.99
N LEU A 16 -6.26 -6.05 -13.93
CA LEU A 16 -4.93 -6.63 -13.69
C LEU A 16 -3.82 -5.62 -14.05
N LEU A 17 -2.81 -5.49 -13.19
CA LEU A 17 -1.71 -4.56 -13.39
C LEU A 17 -0.86 -5.05 -14.57
N ASP A 18 -0.51 -4.14 -15.49
CA ASP A 18 0.33 -4.44 -16.65
C ASP A 18 1.75 -4.81 -16.20
N PRO A 19 2.27 -6.02 -16.50
CA PRO A 19 3.59 -6.48 -16.05
C PRO A 19 4.74 -5.55 -16.41
N SER A 20 4.60 -4.70 -17.43
CA SER A 20 5.61 -3.72 -17.82
C SER A 20 5.74 -2.53 -16.84
N PHE A 21 4.76 -2.30 -15.98
CA PHE A 21 4.81 -1.19 -15.02
C PHE A 21 5.78 -1.46 -13.87
N GLN A 22 6.71 -0.53 -13.66
CA GLN A 22 7.63 -0.61 -12.53
C GLN A 22 6.93 -0.25 -11.23
N THR A 23 7.14 -1.06 -10.18
CA THR A 23 6.73 -0.75 -8.81
C THR A 23 7.93 -0.71 -7.87
N SER A 24 7.80 0.05 -6.78
CA SER A 24 8.80 0.12 -5.71
C SER A 24 8.85 -1.11 -4.80
N ILE A 25 8.05 -2.14 -5.10
CA ILE A 25 8.00 -3.41 -4.36
C ILE A 25 8.10 -4.63 -5.30
N GLU A 26 8.74 -4.47 -6.46
CA GLU A 26 8.85 -5.53 -7.47
C GLU A 26 9.48 -6.81 -6.90
N SER A 27 10.60 -6.68 -6.19
CA SER A 27 11.31 -7.82 -5.61
C SER A 27 10.59 -8.47 -4.42
N LEU A 28 9.66 -7.75 -3.80
CA LEU A 28 8.80 -8.29 -2.75
C LEU A 28 7.68 -9.16 -3.33
N CYS A 29 7.09 -8.73 -4.44
CA CYS A 29 5.84 -9.30 -4.91
C CYS A 29 6.00 -10.33 -6.02
N GLY A 30 7.10 -10.26 -6.78
CA GLY A 30 7.35 -11.15 -7.90
C GLY A 30 6.14 -11.27 -8.83
N SER A 31 5.77 -12.51 -9.18
CA SER A 31 4.62 -12.79 -10.06
C SER A 31 3.25 -12.45 -9.45
N ASN A 32 3.16 -12.27 -8.12
CA ASN A 32 1.89 -12.04 -7.40
C ASN A 32 1.58 -10.55 -7.18
N ARG A 33 2.12 -9.66 -8.02
CA ARG A 33 1.99 -8.20 -7.87
C ARG A 33 0.56 -7.70 -7.72
N ASN A 34 -0.42 -8.28 -8.42
CA ASN A 34 -1.82 -7.89 -8.26
C ASN A 34 -2.32 -8.11 -6.84
N GLU A 35 -2.03 -9.30 -6.30
CA GLU A 35 -2.41 -9.69 -4.94
C GLU A 35 -1.73 -8.79 -3.90
N CYS A 36 -0.44 -8.54 -4.09
CA CYS A 36 0.40 -7.67 -3.28
C CYS A 36 -0.04 -6.20 -3.22
N ILE A 37 -0.47 -5.63 -4.35
CA ILE A 37 -0.76 -4.20 -4.47
C ILE A 37 -2.23 -3.91 -4.20
N ARG A 38 -3.14 -4.77 -4.65
CA ARG A 38 -4.58 -4.51 -4.60
C ARG A 38 -5.46 -5.74 -4.35
N GLY A 39 -4.87 -6.87 -3.95
CA GLY A 39 -5.63 -8.06 -3.59
C GLY A 39 -5.91 -8.16 -2.09
N GLN A 40 -6.33 -9.33 -1.64
CA GLN A 40 -6.77 -9.58 -0.27
C GLN A 40 -5.64 -9.33 0.75
N THR A 41 -4.42 -9.70 0.41
CA THR A 41 -3.22 -9.58 1.24
C THR A 41 -2.44 -8.28 1.01
N SER A 42 -2.97 -7.39 0.16
CA SER A 42 -2.34 -6.09 -0.07
C SER A 42 -2.35 -5.22 1.19
N PHE A 43 -1.37 -4.32 1.25
CA PHE A 43 -1.24 -3.40 2.38
C PHE A 43 -2.51 -2.56 2.59
N GLY A 44 -3.18 -2.14 1.51
CA GLY A 44 -4.42 -1.38 1.59
C GLY A 44 -5.60 -2.19 2.13
N SER A 45 -5.73 -3.46 1.74
CA SER A 45 -6.77 -4.35 2.26
C SER A 45 -6.59 -4.62 3.76
N ILE A 46 -5.36 -4.87 4.19
CA ILE A 46 -5.04 -5.07 5.60
C ILE A 46 -5.33 -3.77 6.38
N PHE A 47 -5.00 -2.60 5.84
CA PHE A 47 -5.32 -1.31 6.46
C PHE A 47 -6.83 -1.11 6.67
N GLU A 48 -7.63 -1.45 5.67
CA GLU A 48 -9.09 -1.38 5.77
C GLU A 48 -9.63 -2.34 6.85
N GLN A 49 -9.10 -3.56 6.94
CA GLN A 49 -9.49 -4.57 7.93
C GLN A 49 -9.16 -4.12 9.37
N HIS A 50 -8.09 -3.37 9.55
CA HIS A 50 -7.71 -2.74 10.82
C HIS A 50 -8.49 -1.44 11.12
N GLY A 51 -9.49 -1.11 10.31
CA GLY A 51 -10.38 0.03 10.57
C GLY A 51 -9.74 1.39 10.29
N LEU A 52 -8.69 1.45 9.46
CA LEU A 52 -7.99 2.70 9.12
C LEU A 52 -8.65 3.48 7.97
N GLY A 53 -9.86 3.07 7.59
CA GLY A 53 -10.68 3.71 6.57
C GLY A 53 -10.36 3.26 5.14
N VAL A 54 -11.12 3.82 4.20
CA VAL A 54 -11.03 3.53 2.76
C VAL A 54 -9.61 3.81 2.26
N THR A 55 -8.98 2.80 1.64
CA THR A 55 -7.59 2.86 1.24
C THR A 55 -7.43 2.47 -0.22
N TYR A 56 -6.63 3.23 -0.95
CA TYR A 56 -6.28 2.94 -2.34
C TYR A 56 -4.77 2.67 -2.46
N PRO A 57 -4.36 1.68 -3.28
CA PRO A 57 -5.16 0.57 -3.77
C PRO A 57 -5.43 -0.51 -2.69
N SER A 58 -6.56 -1.20 -2.77
CA SER A 58 -6.98 -2.33 -1.93
C SER A 58 -7.90 -3.29 -2.71
N LEU A 59 -8.30 -4.41 -2.13
CA LEU A 59 -9.25 -5.35 -2.75
C LEU A 59 -10.60 -4.69 -3.04
N THR A 60 -11.11 -3.90 -2.10
CA THR A 60 -12.41 -3.23 -2.26
C THR A 60 -12.29 -1.94 -3.07
N ASN A 61 -11.10 -1.35 -3.10
CA ASN A 61 -10.79 -0.09 -3.78
C ASN A 61 -9.52 -0.23 -4.64
N PRO A 62 -9.56 -1.04 -5.73
CA PRO A 62 -8.35 -1.43 -6.48
C PRO A 62 -7.73 -0.31 -7.31
N LYS A 63 -8.47 0.77 -7.53
CA LYS A 63 -8.09 1.89 -8.39
C LYS A 63 -8.56 3.23 -7.80
N PRO A 64 -7.74 4.29 -7.87
CA PRO A 64 -8.10 5.60 -7.31
C PRO A 64 -9.19 6.33 -8.10
N GLY A 65 -9.47 5.95 -9.35
CA GLY A 65 -10.40 6.66 -10.22
C GLY A 65 -9.93 8.09 -10.49
N SER A 66 -10.82 9.06 -10.34
CA SER A 66 -10.50 10.50 -10.48
C SER A 66 -9.94 11.15 -9.22
N ARG A 67 -9.71 10.38 -8.15
CA ARG A 67 -9.17 10.93 -6.89
C ARG A 67 -7.70 11.28 -7.04
N VAL A 68 -7.28 12.33 -6.33
CA VAL A 68 -5.86 12.63 -6.16
C VAL A 68 -5.19 11.44 -5.48
N PHE A 69 -4.18 10.87 -6.14
CA PHE A 69 -3.44 9.72 -5.66
C PHE A 69 -1.95 10.05 -5.64
N PHE A 70 -1.33 9.85 -4.48
CA PHE A 70 0.10 10.06 -4.32
C PHE A 70 0.85 8.75 -4.55
N HIS A 71 1.47 8.63 -5.73
CA HIS A 71 2.12 7.39 -6.16
C HIS A 71 3.44 7.09 -5.46
N GLY A 72 4.05 8.06 -4.77
CA GLY A 72 5.34 7.90 -4.11
C GLY A 72 6.22 9.14 -4.32
N GLY A 73 6.85 9.58 -3.23
CA GLY A 73 7.53 10.87 -3.17
C GLY A 73 9.00 10.79 -3.57
N TYR A 74 9.73 11.86 -3.26
CA TYR A 74 11.15 11.98 -3.57
C TYR A 74 11.96 10.77 -3.06
N ILE A 75 11.68 10.30 -1.83
CA ILE A 75 12.40 9.16 -1.25
C ILE A 75 12.19 7.89 -2.10
N ILE A 76 10.95 7.53 -2.39
CA ILE A 76 10.67 6.35 -3.22
C ILE A 76 11.34 6.49 -4.58
N LYS A 77 11.17 7.62 -5.26
CA LYS A 77 11.71 7.84 -6.61
C LYS A 77 13.24 7.68 -6.69
N ASN A 78 13.97 8.01 -5.63
CA ASN A 78 15.44 7.95 -5.64
C ASN A 78 16.02 6.62 -5.13
N TYR A 79 15.26 5.83 -4.36
CA TYR A 79 15.79 4.66 -3.66
C TYR A 79 15.10 3.33 -3.97
N TYR A 80 13.98 3.33 -4.68
CA TYR A 80 13.22 2.10 -4.97
C TYR A 80 14.02 1.04 -5.77
N SER A 81 15.05 1.44 -6.52
CA SER A 81 15.93 0.52 -7.24
C SER A 81 16.92 -0.23 -6.34
N LYS A 82 17.07 0.21 -5.08
CA LYS A 82 18.00 -0.36 -4.09
C LYS A 82 17.26 -1.11 -2.98
N ILE A 83 16.05 -0.68 -2.65
CA ILE A 83 15.23 -1.25 -1.57
C ILE A 83 13.76 -1.28 -1.98
N ASN A 84 13.03 -2.26 -1.45
CA ASN A 84 11.58 -2.20 -1.50
C ASN A 84 11.09 -1.07 -0.60
N ALA A 85 10.20 -0.21 -1.11
CA ALA A 85 9.71 0.94 -0.37
C ALA A 85 8.22 1.17 -0.62
N ILE A 86 7.50 1.56 0.43
CA ILE A 86 6.08 1.91 0.39
C ILE A 86 5.92 3.26 1.09
N GLN A 87 5.13 4.16 0.49
CA GLN A 87 4.77 5.43 1.13
C GLN A 87 3.31 5.36 1.56
N ILE A 88 3.04 5.82 2.78
CA ILE A 88 1.72 5.75 3.37
C ILE A 88 1.28 7.17 3.72
N GLU A 89 0.18 7.59 3.10
CA GLU A 89 -0.47 8.86 3.40
C GLU A 89 -1.73 8.60 4.24
N LEU A 90 -1.70 9.05 5.50
CA LEU A 90 -2.81 8.91 6.44
C LEU A 90 -3.66 10.20 6.48
N PRO A 91 -5.00 10.07 6.40
CA PRO A 91 -5.91 11.20 6.60
C PRO A 91 -5.67 11.92 7.92
N HIS A 92 -5.96 13.23 7.97
CA HIS A 92 -5.77 14.05 9.17
C HIS A 92 -6.49 13.45 10.39
N ASP A 93 -7.76 13.07 10.24
CA ASP A 93 -8.57 12.54 11.35
C ASP A 93 -8.05 11.21 11.91
N ILE A 94 -7.38 10.40 11.08
CA ILE A 94 -6.73 9.17 11.55
C ILE A 94 -5.54 9.52 12.47
N ARG A 95 -4.78 10.56 12.12
CA ARG A 95 -3.58 10.99 12.86
C ARG A 95 -3.88 11.82 14.10
N THR A 96 -4.91 12.65 14.08
CA THR A 96 -5.14 13.68 15.11
C THR A 96 -6.51 13.59 15.80
N GLY A 97 -7.43 12.76 15.28
CA GLY A 97 -8.78 12.65 15.80
C GLY A 97 -8.87 12.03 17.20
N LYS A 98 -10.11 11.93 17.71
CA LYS A 98 -10.40 11.38 19.05
C LYS A 98 -9.81 9.98 19.28
N ASN A 99 -9.75 9.18 18.21
CA ASN A 99 -9.28 7.79 18.25
C ASN A 99 -7.78 7.65 17.92
N LYS A 100 -6.97 8.72 17.89
CA LYS A 100 -5.57 8.69 17.43
C LYS A 100 -4.70 7.59 18.04
N LEU A 101 -4.88 7.27 19.33
CA LEU A 101 -4.09 6.23 20.00
C LEU A 101 -4.47 4.83 19.51
N MET A 102 -5.78 4.57 19.40
CA MET A 102 -6.29 3.33 18.83
C MET A 102 -5.88 3.20 17.36
N ASN A 103 -5.97 4.29 16.57
CA ASN A 103 -5.53 4.30 15.18
C ASN A 103 -4.02 4.02 15.04
N ALA A 104 -3.18 4.54 15.94
CA ALA A 104 -1.76 4.25 15.94
C ALA A 104 -1.46 2.78 16.27
N GLN A 105 -2.22 2.18 17.20
CA GLN A 105 -2.13 0.75 17.51
C GLN A 105 -2.56 -0.11 16.32
N ASN A 106 -3.70 0.20 15.70
CA ASN A 106 -4.20 -0.49 14.52
C ASN A 106 -3.24 -0.35 13.34
N PHE A 107 -2.64 0.83 13.14
CA PHE A 107 -1.61 1.05 12.14
C PHE A 107 -0.38 0.16 12.36
N ALA A 108 0.11 0.07 13.60
CA ALA A 108 1.23 -0.81 13.92
C ALA A 108 0.88 -2.29 13.71
N GLN A 109 -0.33 -2.72 14.09
CA GLN A 109 -0.80 -4.09 13.88
C GLN A 109 -0.93 -4.42 12.39
N ALA A 110 -1.47 -3.51 11.58
CA ALA A 110 -1.58 -3.68 10.13
C ALA A 110 -0.19 -3.84 9.47
N ILE A 111 0.82 -3.09 9.91
CA ILE A 111 2.21 -3.26 9.43
C ILE A 111 2.73 -4.66 9.79
N ILE A 112 2.58 -5.06 11.06
CA ILE A 112 3.06 -6.37 11.53
C ILE A 112 2.37 -7.50 10.76
N GLU A 113 1.07 -7.40 10.54
CA GLU A 113 0.30 -8.37 9.78
C GLU A 113 0.76 -8.44 8.33
N TYR A 114 0.90 -7.29 7.65
CA TYR A 114 1.43 -7.27 6.29
C TYR A 114 2.81 -7.93 6.20
N MET A 115 3.69 -7.65 7.17
CA MET A 115 5.01 -8.27 7.22
C MET A 115 4.94 -9.79 7.44
N LYS A 116 4.02 -10.28 8.27
CA LYS A 116 3.79 -11.73 8.46
C LYS A 116 3.25 -12.38 7.20
N THR A 117 2.19 -11.81 6.63
CA THR A 117 1.50 -12.33 5.44
C THR A 117 2.44 -12.45 4.24
N ASN A 118 3.44 -11.55 4.14
CA ASN A 118 4.41 -11.53 3.04
C ASN A 118 5.79 -12.08 3.44
N ASN A 119 5.90 -12.81 4.56
CA ASN A 119 7.15 -13.41 5.05
C ASN A 119 8.34 -12.42 5.15
N LEU A 120 8.07 -11.17 5.50
CA LEU A 120 9.07 -10.11 5.64
C LEU A 120 9.68 -10.01 7.04
N LEU A 121 9.13 -10.73 8.01
CA LEU A 121 9.73 -10.81 9.33
C LEU A 121 10.93 -11.76 9.27
N LEU A 122 12.11 -11.26 9.64
CA LEU A 122 13.26 -12.10 9.92
C LEU A 122 12.91 -13.01 11.10
N THR A 123 12.65 -14.29 10.82
CA THR A 123 12.76 -15.34 11.82
C THR A 123 14.23 -15.45 12.19
N LYS A 124 14.55 -15.11 13.44
CA LYS A 124 15.86 -15.40 14.04
C LYS A 124 16.10 -16.91 14.09
#